data_AF-A0A1I0YEZ0-F1
#
_entry.id   AF-A0A1I0YEZ0-F1
#
_cell.length_a   1.000
_cell.length_b   1.000
_cell.length_c   1.000
_cell.angle_alpha   90.00
_cell.angle_beta   90.00
_cell.angle_gamma   90.00
#
_symmetry.space_group_name_H-M   'P 1'
#
loop_
_entity.id
_entity.type
_entity.pdbx_description
1 polymer ?
#
loop_
_entity_poly.entity_id
_entity_poly.type
_entity_poly.pdbx_seq_one_letter_code
_entity_poly.pdbx_strand_id
1 'polypeptide(L)'
;MKTKIIIAGLTLLLGVTVNAQETTTITPEQVKLVRQKDSLMNIQATKDKMQAEKDKIQAEKDKVTAEKERKRAEEESNRAEKEKDRAQKDLDKAEKEKKRAEKEADNKIKKEEKRIKDAEKAADKLEAAQKKMEKEREKAEKDREKAAKAQEKYMSEKDKLQDINEDIAKETEKLDKQNKKGKLSPQDIAKWNEKLAKMKEKSADQQKRIEKAQRESNKLSK
;
A
#
# COMPACT_ATOMS: atom_id res chain seq x y z
N MET A 1 82.90 -31.75 -5.65
CA MET A 1 84.26 -31.72 -6.22
C MET A 1 85.17 -31.12 -5.15
N LYS A 2 85.83 -31.96 -4.33
CA LYS A 2 87.17 -32.52 -4.55
C LYS A 2 88.26 -31.44 -4.67
N THR A 3 89.04 -31.35 -3.58
CA THR A 3 90.51 -31.19 -3.53
C THR A 3 91.16 -29.88 -4.01
N LYS A 4 91.89 -29.18 -3.13
CA LYS A 4 93.33 -29.43 -2.79
C LYS A 4 93.98 -28.17 -2.21
N ILE A 5 94.49 -28.36 -0.99
CA ILE A 5 95.54 -27.59 -0.33
C ILE A 5 96.83 -27.69 -1.17
N ILE A 6 97.56 -26.58 -1.34
CA ILE A 6 99.02 -26.63 -1.52
C ILE A 6 99.66 -25.64 -0.56
N ILE A 7 100.26 -26.24 0.48
CA ILE A 7 101.29 -25.69 1.34
C ILE A 7 102.60 -25.78 0.54
N ALA A 8 103.33 -24.68 0.45
CA ALA A 8 104.75 -24.69 0.07
C ALA A 8 105.47 -23.61 0.89
N GLY A 9 105.63 -23.89 2.18
CA GLY A 9 106.57 -23.17 3.05
C GLY A 9 107.96 -23.73 2.81
N LEU A 10 108.78 -23.02 2.02
CA LEU A 10 110.18 -23.33 1.79
C LEU A 10 111.03 -22.45 2.71
N THR A 11 111.31 -22.96 3.91
CA THR A 11 112.31 -22.41 4.82
C THR A 11 113.71 -22.68 4.27
N LEU A 12 114.43 -21.62 3.91
CA LEU A 12 115.86 -21.67 3.63
C LEU A 12 116.54 -20.53 4.39
N LEU A 13 117.21 -20.89 5.48
CA LEU A 13 117.98 -19.99 6.34
C LEU A 13 119.32 -20.68 6.57
N LEU A 14 120.39 -20.15 5.99
CA LEU A 14 121.77 -20.11 6.52
C LEU A 14 122.74 -19.69 5.41
N GLY A 15 123.19 -18.45 5.49
CA GLY A 15 124.31 -17.90 4.71
C GLY A 15 124.79 -16.64 5.42
N VAL A 16 125.82 -16.78 6.25
CA VAL A 16 126.55 -15.66 6.85
C VAL A 16 127.72 -15.35 5.93
N THR A 17 127.87 -14.10 5.49
CA THR A 17 129.10 -13.29 5.66
C THR A 17 129.03 -11.98 4.87
N VAL A 18 129.21 -10.89 5.62
CA VAL A 18 130.11 -9.75 5.33
C VAL A 18 129.83 -8.83 4.12
N ASN A 19 129.61 -7.56 4.47
CA ASN A 19 129.82 -6.31 3.72
C ASN A 19 128.91 -5.99 2.53
N ALA A 20 127.89 -5.16 2.79
CA ALA A 20 127.79 -3.83 2.18
C ALA A 20 126.62 -3.06 2.82
N GLN A 21 126.92 -2.02 3.61
CA GLN A 21 125.99 -0.90 3.75
C GLN A 21 125.90 -0.21 2.40
N GLU A 22 125.03 -0.69 1.51
CA GLU A 22 124.45 0.18 0.50
C GLU A 22 123.29 0.90 1.16
N THR A 23 123.59 2.01 1.83
CA THR A 23 122.60 3.07 2.00
C THR A 23 122.12 3.41 0.60
N THR A 24 120.92 2.95 0.23
CA THR A 24 120.22 3.50 -0.92
C THR A 24 119.99 4.96 -0.59
N THR A 25 120.89 5.83 -1.03
CA THR A 25 120.74 7.27 -0.96
C THR A 25 119.52 7.58 -1.83
N ILE A 26 118.35 7.67 -1.19
CA ILE A 26 117.11 8.09 -1.83
C ILE A 26 117.41 9.49 -2.34
N THR A 27 117.49 9.67 -3.65
CA THR A 27 117.69 10.99 -4.24
C THR A 27 116.55 11.92 -3.79
N PRO A 28 116.79 13.23 -3.59
CA PRO A 28 115.74 14.18 -3.16
C PRO A 28 114.47 14.12 -4.04
N GLU A 29 114.63 13.73 -5.30
CA GLU A 29 113.58 13.48 -6.28
C GLU A 29 112.68 12.27 -5.93
N GLN A 30 113.25 11.16 -5.46
CA GLN A 30 112.48 9.97 -5.08
C GLN A 30 111.69 10.20 -3.78
N VAL A 31 112.22 10.95 -2.81
CA VAL A 31 111.47 11.38 -1.61
C VAL A 31 110.28 12.27 -1.99
N LYS A 32 110.46 13.18 -2.96
CA LYS A 32 109.40 14.06 -3.45
C LYS A 32 108.30 13.28 -4.19
N LEU A 33 108.68 12.26 -4.97
CA LEU A 33 107.76 11.38 -5.69
C LEU A 33 106.91 10.53 -4.74
N VAL A 34 107.51 9.98 -3.67
CA VAL A 34 106.78 9.24 -2.62
C VAL A 34 105.77 10.14 -1.91
N ARG A 35 106.18 11.35 -1.50
CA ARG A 35 105.26 12.33 -0.88
C ARG A 35 104.12 12.76 -1.81
N GLN A 36 104.39 12.91 -3.11
CA GLN A 36 103.36 13.19 -4.11
C GLN A 36 102.39 12.02 -4.27
N LYS A 37 102.89 10.78 -4.29
CA LYS A 37 102.08 9.57 -4.35
C LYS A 37 101.21 9.40 -3.09
N ASP A 38 101.74 9.67 -1.90
CA ASP A 38 101.00 9.65 -0.64
C ASP A 38 99.92 10.75 -0.61
N SER A 39 100.23 11.95 -1.12
CA SER A 39 99.26 13.03 -1.26
C SER A 39 98.14 12.66 -2.24
N LEU A 40 98.45 12.04 -3.37
CA LEU A 40 97.46 11.58 -4.34
C LEU A 40 96.59 10.44 -3.76
N MET A 41 97.19 9.52 -3.02
CA MET A 41 96.50 8.43 -2.34
C MET A 41 95.55 8.97 -1.26
N ASN A 42 95.96 9.99 -0.50
CA ASN A 42 95.10 10.67 0.47
C ASN A 42 93.95 11.43 -0.22
N ILE A 43 94.22 12.12 -1.33
CA ILE A 43 93.17 12.78 -2.13
C ILE A 43 92.17 11.76 -2.65
N GLN A 44 92.63 10.62 -3.19
CA GLN A 44 91.76 9.55 -3.66
C GLN A 44 90.92 8.96 -2.51
N ALA A 45 91.54 8.68 -1.36
CA ALA A 45 90.83 8.21 -0.17
C ALA A 45 89.78 9.22 0.33
N THR A 46 90.05 10.53 0.25
CA THR A 46 89.05 11.56 0.59
C THR A 46 87.91 11.62 -0.42
N LYS A 47 88.20 11.44 -1.72
CA LYS A 47 87.18 11.38 -2.77
C LYS A 47 86.27 10.17 -2.61
N ASP A 48 86.84 9.00 -2.31
CA ASP A 48 86.08 7.77 -2.09
C ASP A 48 85.23 7.86 -0.81
N LYS A 49 85.75 8.48 0.25
CA LYS A 49 84.96 8.80 1.47
C LYS A 49 83.80 9.74 1.16
N MET A 50 84.05 10.81 0.40
CA MET A 50 83.01 11.77 0.01
C MET A 50 81.95 11.13 -0.90
N GLN A 51 82.36 10.22 -1.80
CA GLN A 51 81.42 9.46 -2.63
C GLN A 51 80.57 8.51 -1.78
N ALA A 52 81.18 7.77 -0.85
CA ALA A 52 80.46 6.89 0.07
C ALA A 52 79.49 7.68 0.98
N GLU A 53 79.83 8.91 1.35
CA GLU A 53 78.94 9.80 2.11
C GLU A 53 77.77 10.30 1.25
N LYS A 54 78.00 10.65 -0.02
CA LYS A 54 76.93 10.98 -0.97
C LYS A 54 75.98 9.81 -1.20
N ASP A 55 76.50 8.60 -1.36
CA ASP A 55 75.70 7.40 -1.58
C ASP A 55 74.87 7.06 -0.32
N LYS A 56 75.43 7.26 0.88
CA LYS A 56 74.66 7.14 2.15
C LYS A 56 73.54 8.16 2.24
N ILE A 57 73.82 9.43 1.93
CA ILE A 57 72.81 10.50 1.94
C ILE A 57 71.70 10.20 0.92
N GLN A 58 72.06 9.68 -0.26
CA GLN A 58 71.08 9.30 -1.28
C GLN A 58 70.22 8.12 -0.82
N ALA A 59 70.83 7.07 -0.27
CA ALA A 59 70.11 5.92 0.26
C ALA A 59 69.18 6.30 1.43
N GLU A 60 69.57 7.27 2.27
CA GLU A 60 68.73 7.78 3.35
C GLU A 60 67.55 8.61 2.81
N LYS A 61 67.76 9.45 1.79
CA LYS A 61 66.68 10.15 1.09
C LYS A 61 65.68 9.18 0.46
N ASP A 62 66.17 8.13 -0.19
CA ASP A 62 65.32 7.12 -0.83
C ASP A 62 64.50 6.30 0.19
N LYS A 63 65.07 6.04 1.38
CA LYS A 63 64.32 5.43 2.48
C LYS A 63 63.21 6.34 3.00
N VAL A 64 63.50 7.63 3.18
CA VAL A 64 62.52 8.62 3.67
C VAL A 64 61.39 8.80 2.67
N THR A 65 61.68 8.84 1.36
CA THR A 65 60.63 8.90 0.33
C THR A 65 59.79 7.62 0.30
N ALA A 66 60.41 6.44 0.35
CA ALA A 66 59.70 5.16 0.40
C ALA A 66 58.79 5.03 1.64
N GLU A 67 59.24 5.49 2.81
CA GLU A 67 58.42 5.51 4.03
C GLU A 67 57.23 6.45 3.91
N LYS A 68 57.44 7.64 3.33
CA LYS A 68 56.37 8.62 3.10
C LYS A 68 55.32 8.10 2.11
N GLU A 69 55.74 7.37 1.07
CA GLU A 69 54.83 6.73 0.12
C GLU A 69 54.04 5.59 0.77
N ARG A 70 54.68 4.75 1.58
CA ARG A 70 53.99 3.70 2.35
C ARG A 70 52.93 4.27 3.29
N LYS A 71 53.26 5.33 4.03
CA LYS A 71 52.32 5.99 4.93
C LYS A 71 51.13 6.58 4.18
N ARG A 72 51.35 7.19 3.00
CA ARG A 72 50.27 7.69 2.14
C ARG A 72 49.36 6.56 1.64
N ALA A 73 49.95 5.46 1.19
CA ALA A 73 49.20 4.29 0.72
C ALA A 73 48.36 3.68 1.85
N GLU A 74 48.89 3.62 3.08
CA GLU A 74 48.15 3.16 4.26
C GLU A 74 47.00 4.10 4.63
N GLU A 75 47.22 5.42 4.62
CA GLU A 75 46.18 6.41 4.85
C GLU A 75 45.06 6.33 3.81
N GLU A 76 45.40 6.12 2.53
CA GLU A 76 44.45 5.95 1.44
C GLU A 76 43.66 4.65 1.58
N SER A 77 44.32 3.54 1.92
CA SER A 77 43.67 2.26 2.18
C SER A 77 42.67 2.36 3.35
N ASN A 78 43.08 2.99 4.45
CA ASN A 78 42.23 3.23 5.61
C ASN A 78 41.02 4.13 5.29
N ARG A 79 41.18 5.11 4.39
CA ARG A 79 40.04 5.93 3.92
C ARG A 79 39.08 5.11 3.07
N ALA A 80 39.60 4.32 2.14
CA ALA A 80 38.80 3.46 1.29
C ALA A 80 38.00 2.41 2.10
N GLU A 81 38.59 1.83 3.15
CA GLU A 81 37.89 0.92 4.05
C GLU A 81 36.76 1.61 4.81
N LYS A 82 37.02 2.79 5.38
CA LYS A 82 35.98 3.60 6.06
C LYS A 82 34.84 4.00 5.13
N GLU A 83 35.14 4.27 3.86
CA GLU A 83 34.12 4.59 2.87
C GLU A 83 33.26 3.37 2.53
N LYS A 84 33.88 2.19 2.35
CA LYS A 84 33.15 0.93 2.16
C LYS A 84 32.24 0.62 3.35
N ASP A 85 32.71 0.79 4.57
CA ASP A 85 31.92 0.58 5.79
C ASP A 85 30.71 1.52 5.87
N ARG A 86 30.88 2.78 5.47
CA ARG A 86 29.78 3.75 5.41
C ARG A 86 28.77 3.37 4.33
N ALA A 87 29.25 3.04 3.13
CA ALA A 87 28.40 2.59 2.04
C ALA A 87 27.59 1.34 2.42
N GLN A 88 28.22 0.36 3.10
CA GLN A 88 27.51 -0.83 3.58
C GLN A 88 26.44 -0.49 4.62
N LYS A 89 26.75 0.39 5.59
CA LYS A 89 25.76 0.82 6.59
C LYS A 89 24.58 1.56 5.96
N ASP A 90 24.82 2.33 4.90
CA ASP A 90 23.75 3.06 4.21
C ASP A 90 22.90 2.11 3.36
N LEU A 91 23.51 1.10 2.72
CA LEU A 91 22.77 0.02 2.05
C LEU A 91 21.89 -0.76 3.04
N ASP A 92 22.43 -1.16 4.20
CA ASP A 92 21.68 -1.89 5.23
C ASP A 92 20.48 -1.07 5.77
N LYS A 93 20.65 0.26 5.90
CA LYS A 93 19.55 1.15 6.29
C LYS A 93 18.49 1.22 5.21
N ALA A 94 18.91 1.42 3.96
CA ALA A 94 17.99 1.50 2.81
C ALA A 94 17.19 0.19 2.65
N GLU A 95 17.82 -0.97 2.85
CA GLU A 95 17.13 -2.26 2.80
C GLU A 95 16.10 -2.40 3.94
N LYS A 96 16.46 -2.02 5.17
CA LYS A 96 15.53 -2.04 6.31
C LYS A 96 14.35 -1.11 6.08
N GLU A 97 14.58 0.06 5.51
CA GLU A 97 13.52 1.03 5.18
C GLU A 97 12.60 0.47 4.09
N LYS A 98 13.15 -0.08 3.01
CA LYS A 98 12.38 -0.76 1.96
C LYS A 98 11.50 -1.88 2.52
N LYS A 99 12.06 -2.73 3.38
CA LYS A 99 11.31 -3.83 4.03
C LYS A 99 10.20 -3.33 4.95
N ARG A 100 10.39 -2.19 5.62
CA ARG A 100 9.34 -1.56 6.44
C ARG A 100 8.24 -0.99 5.56
N ALA A 101 8.59 -0.29 4.50
CA ALA A 101 7.64 0.26 3.53
C ALA A 101 6.79 -0.85 2.87
N GLU A 102 7.42 -1.96 2.49
CA GLU A 102 6.74 -3.12 1.92
C GLU A 102 5.75 -3.75 2.90
N LYS A 103 6.15 -3.95 4.16
CA LYS A 103 5.24 -4.43 5.21
C LYS A 103 4.07 -3.49 5.47
N GLU A 104 4.32 -2.18 5.43
CA GLU A 104 3.25 -1.19 5.61
C GLU A 104 2.27 -1.22 4.44
N ALA A 105 2.77 -1.35 3.20
CA ALA A 105 1.95 -1.50 2.01
C ALA A 105 1.11 -2.79 2.06
N ASP A 106 1.70 -3.94 2.39
CA ASP A 106 0.99 -5.21 2.54
C ASP A 106 -0.09 -5.13 3.64
N ASN A 107 0.20 -4.50 4.78
CA ASN A 107 -0.78 -4.28 5.83
C ASN A 107 -1.92 -3.37 5.39
N LYS A 108 -1.66 -2.34 4.58
CA LYS A 108 -2.70 -1.47 4.01
C LYS A 108 -3.59 -2.24 3.03
N ILE A 109 -2.99 -3.02 2.13
CA ILE A 109 -3.71 -3.88 1.19
C ILE A 109 -4.61 -4.86 1.93
N LYS A 110 -4.08 -5.61 2.91
CA LYS A 110 -4.87 -6.56 3.71
C LYS A 110 -6.02 -5.92 4.49
N LYS A 111 -5.82 -4.70 4.99
CA LYS A 111 -6.90 -3.95 5.65
C LYS A 111 -7.98 -3.54 4.66
N GLU A 112 -7.59 -3.10 3.47
CA GLU A 112 -8.54 -2.70 2.44
C GLU A 112 -9.31 -3.89 1.87
N GLU A 113 -8.65 -5.01 1.61
CA GLU A 113 -9.32 -6.27 1.21
C GLU A 113 -10.38 -6.72 2.22
N LYS A 114 -10.07 -6.63 3.52
CA LYS A 114 -11.05 -6.93 4.58
C LYS A 114 -12.23 -5.96 4.54
N ARG A 115 -11.98 -4.66 4.37
CA ARG A 115 -13.03 -3.64 4.25
C ARG A 115 -13.93 -3.89 3.05
N ILE A 116 -13.35 -4.21 1.89
CA ILE A 116 -14.10 -4.54 0.68
C ILE A 116 -14.98 -5.76 0.93
N LYS A 117 -14.42 -6.83 1.50
CA LYS A 117 -15.17 -8.06 1.81
C LYS A 117 -16.31 -7.83 2.81
N ASP A 118 -16.11 -6.98 3.81
CA ASP A 118 -17.15 -6.63 4.78
C ASP A 118 -18.23 -5.75 4.16
N ALA A 119 -17.85 -4.82 3.26
CA ALA A 119 -18.77 -3.99 2.50
C ALA A 119 -19.62 -4.82 1.52
N GLU A 120 -19.03 -5.80 0.84
CA GLU A 120 -19.72 -6.71 -0.08
C GLU A 120 -20.78 -7.55 0.67
N LYS A 121 -20.42 -8.13 1.82
CA LYS A 121 -21.39 -8.84 2.68
C LYS A 121 -22.51 -7.93 3.20
N ALA A 122 -22.22 -6.66 3.46
CA ALA A 122 -23.23 -5.71 3.87
C ALA A 122 -24.18 -5.37 2.71
N ALA A 123 -23.65 -5.22 1.50
CA ALA A 123 -24.44 -5.01 0.28
C ALA A 123 -25.37 -6.20 0.01
N ASP A 124 -24.87 -7.44 0.08
CA ASP A 124 -25.69 -8.66 -0.10
C ASP A 124 -26.87 -8.73 0.87
N LYS A 125 -26.63 -8.36 2.15
CA LYS A 125 -27.69 -8.32 3.17
C LYS A 125 -28.72 -7.24 2.89
N LEU A 126 -28.28 -6.06 2.44
CA LEU A 126 -29.17 -4.97 2.06
C LEU A 126 -30.02 -5.35 0.85
N GLU A 127 -29.44 -5.96 -0.16
CA GLU A 127 -30.17 -6.45 -1.34
C GLU A 127 -31.22 -7.50 -0.96
N ALA A 128 -30.84 -8.48 -0.13
CA ALA A 128 -31.76 -9.49 0.36
C ALA A 128 -32.92 -8.89 1.18
N ALA A 129 -32.65 -7.86 2.00
CA ALA A 129 -33.66 -7.14 2.75
C ALA A 129 -34.59 -6.34 1.84
N GLN A 130 -34.04 -5.62 0.86
CA GLN A 130 -34.83 -4.87 -0.12
C GLN A 130 -35.75 -5.78 -0.92
N LYS A 131 -35.26 -6.93 -1.39
CA LYS A 131 -36.06 -7.91 -2.12
C LYS A 131 -37.22 -8.49 -1.29
N LYS A 132 -37.04 -8.66 0.02
CA LYS A 132 -38.12 -9.06 0.94
C LYS A 132 -39.15 -7.95 1.10
N MET A 133 -38.68 -6.73 1.35
CA MET A 133 -39.53 -5.54 1.51
C MET A 133 -40.33 -5.26 0.23
N GLU A 134 -39.74 -5.43 -0.94
CA GLU A 134 -40.41 -5.27 -2.24
C GLU A 134 -41.54 -6.28 -2.42
N LYS A 135 -41.28 -7.58 -2.14
CA LYS A 135 -42.32 -8.61 -2.18
C LYS A 135 -43.46 -8.36 -1.19
N GLU A 136 -43.15 -7.86 0.00
CA GLU A 136 -44.17 -7.50 1.00
C GLU A 136 -44.99 -6.29 0.54
N ARG A 137 -44.35 -5.28 -0.05
CA ARG A 137 -45.04 -4.13 -0.64
C ARG A 137 -45.94 -4.54 -1.80
N GLU A 138 -45.49 -5.40 -2.71
CA GLU A 138 -46.30 -5.88 -3.83
C GLU A 138 -47.56 -6.62 -3.34
N LYS A 139 -47.42 -7.46 -2.30
CA LYS A 139 -48.57 -8.14 -1.68
C LYS A 139 -49.52 -7.13 -1.02
N ALA A 140 -48.98 -6.22 -0.22
CA ALA A 140 -49.77 -5.18 0.44
C ALA A 140 -50.49 -4.27 -0.58
N GLU A 141 -49.86 -3.98 -1.71
CA GLU A 141 -50.45 -3.19 -2.79
C GLU A 141 -51.61 -3.94 -3.46
N LYS A 142 -51.43 -5.22 -3.81
CA LYS A 142 -52.52 -6.06 -4.36
C LYS A 142 -53.69 -6.19 -3.39
N ASP A 143 -53.41 -6.31 -2.09
CA ASP A 143 -54.46 -6.42 -1.08
C ASP A 143 -55.18 -5.08 -0.86
N ARG A 144 -54.45 -3.95 -0.88
CA ARG A 144 -55.04 -2.60 -0.91
C ARG A 144 -55.89 -2.36 -2.15
N GLU A 145 -55.45 -2.80 -3.33
CA GLU A 145 -56.22 -2.66 -4.56
C GLU A 145 -57.55 -3.43 -4.49
N LYS A 146 -57.52 -4.67 -3.96
CA LYS A 146 -58.75 -5.46 -3.74
C LYS A 146 -59.66 -4.79 -2.73
N ALA A 147 -59.11 -4.28 -1.63
CA ALA A 147 -59.88 -3.57 -0.61
C ALA A 147 -60.52 -2.30 -1.19
N ALA A 148 -59.78 -1.53 -1.99
CA ALA A 148 -60.27 -0.33 -2.67
C ALA A 148 -61.42 -0.65 -3.64
N LYS A 149 -61.26 -1.68 -4.49
CA LYS A 149 -62.34 -2.15 -5.38
C LYS A 149 -63.58 -2.63 -4.63
N ALA A 150 -63.42 -3.29 -3.49
CA ALA A 150 -64.54 -3.72 -2.66
C ALA A 150 -65.25 -2.53 -2.00
N GLN A 151 -64.49 -1.53 -1.55
CA GLN A 151 -65.03 -0.29 -0.98
C GLN A 151 -65.75 0.55 -2.03
N GLU A 152 -65.21 0.66 -3.24
CA GLU A 152 -65.84 1.33 -4.37
C GLU A 152 -67.20 0.69 -4.71
N LYS A 153 -67.27 -0.65 -4.77
CA LYS A 153 -68.54 -1.37 -4.95
C LYS A 153 -69.53 -1.09 -3.83
N TYR A 154 -69.08 -1.11 -2.57
CA TYR A 154 -69.95 -0.78 -1.44
C TYR A 154 -70.53 0.64 -1.54
N MET A 155 -69.71 1.63 -1.92
CA MET A 155 -70.14 3.01 -2.13
C MET A 155 -71.13 3.13 -3.29
N SER A 156 -70.84 2.51 -4.44
CA SER A 156 -71.75 2.53 -5.60
C SER A 156 -73.11 1.91 -5.28
N GLU A 157 -73.16 0.81 -4.51
CA GLU A 157 -74.42 0.20 -4.10
C GLU A 157 -75.19 1.09 -3.11
N LYS A 158 -74.48 1.86 -2.26
CA LYS A 158 -75.05 2.84 -1.33
C LYS A 158 -75.66 4.03 -2.07
N ASP A 159 -74.98 4.55 -3.09
CA ASP A 159 -75.50 5.64 -3.93
C ASP A 159 -76.80 5.22 -4.64
N LYS A 160 -76.84 4.01 -5.22
CA LYS A 160 -78.07 3.46 -5.82
C LYS A 160 -79.23 3.35 -4.82
N LEU A 161 -78.95 2.97 -3.57
CA LEU A 161 -80.00 2.91 -2.53
C LEU A 161 -80.51 4.32 -2.19
N GLN A 162 -79.62 5.31 -2.17
CA GLN A 162 -80.02 6.69 -1.94
C GLN A 162 -80.97 7.16 -3.05
N ASP A 163 -80.65 6.92 -4.32
CA ASP A 163 -81.52 7.27 -5.45
C ASP A 163 -82.90 6.61 -5.34
N ILE A 164 -82.95 5.31 -5.03
CA ILE A 164 -84.21 4.58 -4.83
C ILE A 164 -85.02 5.20 -3.68
N ASN A 165 -84.37 5.54 -2.56
CA ASN A 165 -85.06 6.13 -1.41
C ASN A 165 -85.56 7.55 -1.69
N GLU A 166 -84.80 8.35 -2.45
CA GLU A 166 -85.25 9.66 -2.91
C GLU A 166 -86.48 9.56 -3.82
N ASP A 167 -86.51 8.58 -4.73
CA ASP A 167 -87.67 8.33 -5.59
C ASP A 167 -88.89 7.85 -4.81
N ILE A 168 -88.70 6.96 -3.82
CA ILE A 168 -89.76 6.55 -2.90
C ILE A 168 -90.30 7.76 -2.13
N ALA A 169 -89.44 8.63 -1.61
CA ALA A 169 -89.87 9.82 -0.88
C ALA A 169 -90.67 10.77 -1.78
N LYS A 170 -90.19 11.04 -3.00
CA LYS A 170 -90.90 11.89 -3.99
C LYS A 170 -92.27 11.31 -4.36
N GLU A 171 -92.38 10.01 -4.58
CA GLU A 171 -93.68 9.39 -4.91
C GLU A 171 -94.62 9.30 -3.71
N THR A 172 -94.09 9.08 -2.50
CA THR A 172 -94.91 9.08 -1.28
C THR A 172 -95.48 10.48 -1.02
N GLU A 173 -94.67 11.52 -1.18
CA GLU A 173 -95.10 12.91 -1.03
C GLU A 173 -96.17 13.31 -2.08
N LYS A 174 -96.00 12.88 -3.33
CA LYS A 174 -97.00 13.10 -4.38
C LYS A 174 -98.32 12.40 -4.08
N LEU A 175 -98.29 11.15 -3.59
CA LEU A 175 -99.47 10.40 -3.18
C LEU A 175 -100.23 11.16 -2.09
N ASP A 176 -99.53 11.54 -1.02
CA ASP A 176 -100.13 12.25 0.11
C ASP A 176 -100.74 13.58 -0.30
N LYS A 177 -100.07 14.35 -1.17
CA LYS A 177 -100.58 15.62 -1.70
C LYS A 177 -101.84 15.44 -2.53
N GLN A 178 -101.91 14.42 -3.39
CA GLN A 178 -103.09 14.18 -4.23
C GLN A 178 -104.25 13.58 -3.42
N ASN A 179 -103.95 12.71 -2.46
CA ASN A 179 -104.94 12.10 -1.57
C ASN A 179 -105.59 13.15 -0.66
N LYS A 180 -104.79 14.04 -0.05
CA LYS A 180 -105.30 15.19 0.73
C LYS A 180 -106.19 16.14 -0.07
N LYS A 181 -105.97 16.25 -1.39
CA LYS A 181 -106.80 17.07 -2.29
C LYS A 181 -108.10 16.37 -2.73
N GLY A 182 -108.33 15.11 -2.32
CA GLY A 182 -109.49 14.31 -2.73
C GLY A 182 -109.49 13.95 -4.22
N LYS A 183 -108.32 14.04 -4.90
CA LYS A 183 -108.20 13.87 -6.35
C LYS A 183 -107.99 12.42 -6.81
N LEU A 184 -107.88 11.48 -5.86
CA LEU A 184 -107.63 10.08 -6.15
C LEU A 184 -108.83 9.24 -5.73
N SER A 185 -109.24 8.32 -6.60
CA SER A 185 -110.21 7.30 -6.24
C SER A 185 -109.54 6.22 -5.37
N PRO A 186 -110.31 5.40 -4.62
CA PRO A 186 -109.76 4.26 -3.89
C PRO A 186 -108.94 3.30 -4.77
N GLN A 187 -109.31 3.15 -6.04
CA GLN A 187 -108.60 2.31 -7.01
C GLN A 187 -107.24 2.91 -7.42
N ASP A 188 -107.15 4.24 -7.55
CA ASP A 188 -105.90 4.92 -7.87
C ASP A 188 -104.92 4.88 -6.70
N ILE A 189 -105.43 5.06 -5.47
CA ILE A 189 -104.64 4.91 -4.24
C ILE A 189 -104.05 3.50 -4.16
N ALA A 190 -104.85 2.47 -4.46
CA ALA A 190 -104.37 1.09 -4.49
C ALA A 190 -103.23 0.87 -5.50
N LYS A 191 -103.34 1.40 -6.73
CA LYS A 191 -102.27 1.32 -7.75
C LYS A 191 -100.99 2.04 -7.33
N TRP A 192 -101.12 3.22 -6.71
CA TRP A 192 -99.97 3.96 -6.18
C TRP A 192 -99.29 3.22 -5.03
N ASN A 193 -100.08 2.66 -4.11
CA ASN A 193 -99.56 1.83 -3.03
C ASN A 193 -98.85 0.58 -3.56
N GLU A 194 -99.37 -0.05 -4.62
CA GLU A 194 -98.69 -1.17 -5.30
C GLU A 194 -97.34 -0.73 -5.91
N LYS A 195 -97.28 0.44 -6.55
CA LYS A 195 -96.02 1.01 -7.08
C LYS A 195 -95.02 1.29 -5.95
N LEU A 196 -95.46 1.93 -4.86
CA LEU A 196 -94.62 2.20 -3.70
C LEU A 196 -94.13 0.91 -3.03
N ALA A 197 -94.97 -0.13 -2.96
CA ALA A 197 -94.58 -1.44 -2.45
C ALA A 197 -93.47 -2.07 -3.31
N LYS A 198 -93.60 -2.04 -4.65
CA LYS A 198 -92.54 -2.51 -5.57
C LYS A 198 -91.24 -1.72 -5.43
N MET A 199 -91.30 -0.41 -5.21
CA MET A 199 -90.09 0.40 -4.98
C MET A 199 -89.45 0.10 -3.61
N LYS A 200 -90.25 -0.09 -2.56
CA LYS A 200 -89.76 -0.52 -1.24
C LYS A 200 -89.12 -1.91 -1.29
N GLU A 201 -89.67 -2.83 -2.07
CA GLU A 201 -89.07 -4.15 -2.33
C GLU A 201 -87.70 -4.00 -3.01
N LYS A 202 -87.60 -3.17 -4.06
CA LYS A 202 -86.30 -2.85 -4.70
C LYS A 202 -85.30 -2.23 -3.71
N SER A 203 -85.75 -1.34 -2.83
CA SER A 203 -84.91 -0.74 -1.78
C SER A 203 -84.39 -1.81 -0.80
N ALA A 204 -85.25 -2.73 -0.35
CA ALA A 204 -84.86 -3.83 0.52
C ALA A 204 -83.87 -4.80 -0.15
N ASP A 205 -84.05 -5.12 -1.43
CA ASP A 205 -83.09 -5.93 -2.17
C ASP A 205 -81.76 -5.21 -2.39
N GLN A 206 -81.78 -3.90 -2.61
CA GLN A 206 -80.58 -3.08 -2.69
C GLN A 206 -79.85 -3.01 -1.34
N GLN A 207 -80.56 -2.96 -0.21
CA GLN A 207 -79.96 -3.07 1.13
C GLN A 207 -79.23 -4.41 1.34
N LYS A 208 -79.80 -5.53 0.88
CA LYS A 208 -79.10 -6.84 0.93
C LYS A 208 -77.81 -6.83 0.11
N ARG A 209 -77.80 -6.17 -1.06
CA ARG A 209 -76.60 -6.02 -1.90
C ARG A 209 -75.53 -5.18 -1.22
N ILE A 210 -75.91 -4.07 -0.60
CA ILE A 210 -75.02 -3.24 0.22
C ILE A 210 -74.44 -4.06 1.36
N GLU A 211 -75.25 -4.82 2.09
CA GLU A 211 -74.76 -5.63 3.21
C GLU A 211 -73.74 -6.67 2.74
N LYS A 212 -73.98 -7.31 1.60
CA LYS A 212 -73.01 -8.23 0.99
C LYS A 212 -71.70 -7.51 0.61
N ALA A 213 -71.80 -6.37 -0.08
CA ALA A 213 -70.62 -5.57 -0.47
C ALA A 213 -69.85 -5.04 0.75
N GLN A 214 -70.55 -4.67 1.83
CA GLN A 214 -69.96 -4.21 3.08
C GLN A 214 -69.18 -5.33 3.77
N ARG A 215 -69.76 -6.53 3.83
CA ARG A 215 -69.08 -7.71 4.38
C ARG A 215 -67.83 -8.06 3.57
N GLU A 216 -67.89 -7.98 2.25
CA GLU A 216 -66.74 -8.22 1.37
C GLU A 216 -65.64 -7.15 1.57
N SER A 217 -66.01 -5.88 1.66
CA SER A 217 -65.07 -4.78 1.94
C SER A 217 -64.42 -4.92 3.33
N ASN A 218 -65.22 -5.17 4.37
CA ASN A 218 -64.72 -5.36 5.75
C ASN A 218 -63.81 -6.58 5.89
N LYS A 219 -64.02 -7.63 5.09
CA LYS A 219 -63.16 -8.82 5.08
C LYS A 219 -61.76 -8.52 4.51
N LEU A 220 -61.68 -7.59 3.56
CA LEU A 220 -60.43 -7.22 2.87
C LEU A 220 -59.69 -6.06 3.56
N SER A 221 -60.32 -5.40 4.54
CA SER A 221 -59.74 -4.29 5.29
C SER A 221 -59.20 -4.68 6.69
N LYS A 222 -59.31 -5.96 7.07
CA LYS A 222 -58.72 -6.52 8.30
C LYS A 222 -57.32 -7.07 8.03
#